data_AF-A0AA39W4M9-F1
#
_entry.id   AF-A0AA39W4M9-F1
#
_cell.length_a   1.000
_cell.length_b   1.000
_cell.length_c   1.000
_cell.angle_alpha   90.00
_cell.angle_beta   90.00
_cell.angle_gamma   90.00
#
_symmetry.space_group_name_H-M   'P 1'
#
loop_
_entity.id
_entity.type
_entity.pdbx_description
1 polymer ?
#
loop_
_entity_poly.entity_id
_entity_poly.type
_entity_poly.pdbx_seq_one_letter_code
_entity_poly.pdbx_strand_id
1 'polypeptide(L)'
;MSTLDADLTRRPSRSPTMTTFSTEVFDNEVVPSSLGSIAPILGVATEIESERPRSKEESCISKKQSALYRKSSLHKPSSYPISKLPNYEELHKRCGPHSESYKRSIQQLVSSEIDNSIDCKYVVWVAFCGLGNRILSITSAFLYALLTNRVLLINQEHNMAGLFCEPFPDKSWILPEDFLFKREISSFEQNYNHTYGNMLKSNIINASTELLPSYLFLYLSHDYDHHDKLFFCDQEQAPLSKIPWLIMQSNVYFLPSLFLIPSFEQELNKLFPDKETVFHHLGRYLFHPSNQVWRLIIKYYQDYLAKAEKRIGIQIRVFDVETSPFEYVMDQILACTQKEKLLPKVDTEKTIAGRSKTRTNKAVLITSLFPGYFEKLKNMYEEHPTKTGEVVAVYQPSQEEEQQSYNNSHNIQLGLK
;
A
#
# COMPACT_ATOMS: atom_id res chain seq x y z
N MET A 1 -29.39 45.64 55.31
CA MET A 1 -29.99 44.82 54.23
C MET A 1 -29.26 43.49 54.20
N SER A 2 -30.04 42.42 54.23
CA SER A 2 -29.76 41.13 54.85
C SER A 2 -28.83 40.18 54.09
N THR A 3 -28.04 39.47 54.89
CA THR A 3 -27.47 38.13 54.72
C THR A 3 -28.49 37.04 54.40
N LEU A 4 -28.12 35.99 53.66
CA LEU A 4 -28.12 34.59 54.12
C LEU A 4 -27.77 33.58 53.02
N ASP A 5 -27.01 32.59 53.46
CA ASP A 5 -26.46 31.40 52.81
C ASP A 5 -27.48 30.28 52.51
N ALA A 6 -26.94 29.26 51.82
CA ALA A 6 -27.04 27.83 52.16
C ALA A 6 -28.07 26.96 51.39
N ASP A 7 -27.53 26.11 50.50
CA ASP A 7 -27.25 24.69 50.77
C ASP A 7 -27.85 23.60 49.83
N LEU A 8 -26.92 22.72 49.44
CA LEU A 8 -26.99 21.26 49.31
C LEU A 8 -28.18 20.58 48.59
N THR A 9 -27.86 19.84 47.52
CA THR A 9 -27.87 18.37 47.57
C THR A 9 -27.12 17.71 46.41
N ARG A 10 -26.74 16.45 46.65
CA ARG A 10 -25.58 15.70 46.15
C ARG A 10 -26.08 14.48 45.35
N ARG A 11 -25.46 14.21 44.18
CA ARG A 11 -25.20 12.92 43.44
C ARG A 11 -26.15 11.70 43.62
N PRO A 12 -26.38 10.89 42.56
CA PRO A 12 -25.45 9.78 42.31
C PRO A 12 -25.15 9.43 40.84
N SER A 13 -23.97 8.80 40.70
CA SER A 13 -23.44 8.00 39.60
C SER A 13 -24.35 6.88 39.11
N ARG A 14 -24.30 6.54 37.80
CA ARG A 14 -24.30 5.14 37.33
C ARG A 14 -23.75 5.00 35.89
N SER A 15 -23.14 3.83 35.70
CA SER A 15 -22.17 3.34 34.71
C SER A 15 -22.63 3.23 33.24
N PRO A 16 -21.67 3.08 32.30
CA PRO A 16 -21.95 2.62 30.95
C PRO A 16 -22.16 1.09 30.95
N THR A 17 -23.22 0.63 30.30
CA THR A 17 -23.49 -0.79 30.10
C THR A 17 -22.45 -1.37 29.15
N MET A 18 -21.52 -2.16 29.68
CA MET A 18 -20.70 -3.09 28.91
C MET A 18 -21.62 -4.15 28.29
N THR A 19 -21.55 -4.32 26.98
CA THR A 19 -21.97 -5.57 26.33
C THR A 19 -20.72 -6.44 26.23
N THR A 20 -20.62 -7.39 27.13
CA THR A 20 -19.66 -8.50 27.12
C THR A 20 -19.93 -9.38 25.91
N PHE A 21 -18.94 -9.52 25.02
CA PHE A 21 -18.83 -10.69 24.16
C PHE A 21 -17.62 -11.51 24.59
N SER A 22 -17.90 -12.77 24.89
CA SER A 22 -17.03 -13.74 25.55
C SER A 22 -15.76 -14.04 24.77
N THR A 23 -14.64 -14.02 25.48
CA THR A 23 -13.39 -14.68 25.11
C THR A 23 -13.57 -16.18 25.32
N GLU A 24 -13.75 -16.93 24.24
CA GLU A 24 -13.57 -18.39 24.28
C GLU A 24 -12.13 -18.75 23.91
N VAL A 25 -11.56 -19.50 24.83
CA VAL A 25 -10.23 -20.10 24.85
C VAL A 25 -10.21 -21.29 23.90
N PHE A 26 -9.22 -21.36 23.00
CA PHE A 26 -8.82 -22.63 22.42
C PHE A 26 -7.30 -22.77 22.51
N ASP A 27 -6.88 -23.55 23.50
CA ASP A 27 -5.54 -24.13 23.60
C ASP A 27 -5.47 -25.46 22.83
N ASN A 28 -4.25 -25.72 22.35
CA ASN A 28 -3.61 -27.00 21.99
C ASN A 28 -3.69 -27.56 20.55
N GLU A 29 -2.53 -27.47 19.91
CA GLU A 29 -1.80 -28.51 19.16
C GLU A 29 -2.58 -29.68 18.57
N VAL A 30 -2.58 -29.77 17.24
CA VAL A 30 -2.26 -31.03 16.53
C VAL A 30 -1.50 -30.68 15.24
N VAL A 31 -0.25 -31.15 15.13
CA VAL A 31 0.53 -31.19 13.88
C VAL A 31 0.06 -32.39 13.04
N PRO A 32 -0.20 -32.23 11.74
CA PRO A 32 -0.02 -33.32 10.80
C PRO A 32 1.23 -33.11 9.94
N SER A 33 2.07 -34.14 9.94
CA SER A 33 3.20 -34.34 9.06
C SER A 33 2.72 -34.69 7.65
N SER A 34 2.86 -33.75 6.72
CA SER A 34 3.03 -34.09 5.29
C SER A 34 3.80 -32.98 4.58
N LEU A 35 5.08 -33.25 4.32
CA LEU A 35 5.91 -32.53 3.36
C LEU A 35 5.27 -32.66 1.97
N GLY A 36 4.69 -31.56 1.50
CA GLY A 36 4.18 -31.39 0.15
C GLY A 36 4.50 -29.97 -0.32
N SER A 37 5.39 -29.90 -1.30
CA SER A 37 5.85 -28.77 -2.14
C SER A 37 5.27 -27.37 -1.88
N ILE A 38 6.17 -26.43 -1.57
CA ILE A 38 5.90 -25.05 -1.14
C ILE A 38 6.37 -24.07 -2.22
N ALA A 39 5.48 -23.21 -2.78
CA ALA A 39 5.69 -21.80 -3.17
C ALA A 39 4.72 -21.34 -4.30
N PRO A 40 3.54 -20.73 -4.04
CA PRO A 40 2.53 -20.53 -5.10
C PRO A 40 2.37 -19.12 -5.67
N ILE A 41 3.11 -18.08 -5.26
CA ILE A 41 3.00 -16.76 -5.92
C ILE A 41 4.20 -16.48 -6.80
N LEU A 42 5.40 -16.76 -6.30
CA LEU A 42 6.55 -16.81 -7.19
C LEU A 42 6.43 -18.02 -8.13
N GLY A 43 5.90 -19.14 -7.62
CA GLY A 43 5.55 -20.34 -8.40
C GLY A 43 4.63 -20.02 -9.57
N VAL A 44 3.53 -19.31 -9.37
CA VAL A 44 2.64 -18.90 -10.47
C VAL A 44 3.36 -17.97 -11.45
N ALA A 45 4.16 -17.02 -10.96
CA ALA A 45 4.97 -16.19 -11.85
C ALA A 45 6.02 -17.02 -12.62
N THR A 46 6.62 -18.06 -12.03
CA THR A 46 7.64 -18.93 -12.66
C THR A 46 7.07 -20.10 -13.47
N GLU A 47 5.87 -20.59 -13.16
CA GLU A 47 5.13 -21.61 -13.93
C GLU A 47 4.60 -20.98 -15.22
N ILE A 48 4.08 -19.75 -15.15
CA ILE A 48 3.79 -18.91 -16.32
C ILE A 48 5.07 -18.65 -17.14
N GLU A 49 6.24 -18.46 -16.52
CA GLU A 49 7.54 -18.35 -17.23
C GLU A 49 7.92 -19.65 -17.96
N SER A 50 7.58 -20.82 -17.42
CA SER A 50 7.90 -22.12 -18.02
C SER A 50 7.04 -22.45 -19.25
N GLU A 51 5.78 -21.98 -19.28
CA GLU A 51 4.87 -22.18 -20.41
C GLU A 51 4.95 -21.06 -21.46
N ARG A 52 5.41 -19.86 -21.08
CA ARG A 52 5.67 -18.72 -21.99
C ARG A 52 6.92 -17.95 -21.51
N PRO A 53 8.12 -18.22 -22.05
CA PRO A 53 9.33 -17.50 -21.63
C PRO A 53 9.18 -16.00 -21.92
N ARG A 54 9.24 -15.15 -20.89
CA ARG A 54 9.09 -13.69 -21.05
C ARG A 54 10.37 -13.14 -21.67
N SER A 55 10.32 -12.70 -22.92
CA SER A 55 11.51 -12.36 -23.71
C SER A 55 12.23 -11.04 -23.32
N LYS A 56 11.86 -10.38 -22.21
CA LYS A 56 12.47 -9.11 -21.71
C LYS A 56 12.80 -9.13 -20.21
N GLU A 57 12.90 -10.32 -19.64
CA GLU A 57 13.12 -10.59 -18.22
C GLU A 57 14.46 -10.11 -17.63
N GLU A 58 15.41 -9.69 -18.46
CA GLU A 58 16.69 -9.13 -18.00
C GLU A 58 16.55 -7.70 -17.41
N SER A 59 15.44 -7.02 -17.67
CA SER A 59 15.30 -5.59 -17.31
C SER A 59 15.06 -5.34 -15.81
N CYS A 60 14.42 -6.27 -15.07
CA CYS A 60 14.05 -6.06 -13.67
C CYS A 60 14.45 -7.23 -12.76
N ILE A 61 15.58 -7.09 -12.08
CA ILE A 61 16.22 -8.14 -11.26
C ILE A 61 15.36 -8.54 -10.06
N SER A 62 14.64 -7.57 -9.47
CA SER A 62 13.83 -7.78 -8.27
C SER A 62 12.66 -8.76 -8.48
N LYS A 63 12.10 -8.83 -9.70
CA LYS A 63 11.04 -9.78 -10.06
C LYS A 63 11.46 -11.23 -9.83
N LYS A 64 12.71 -11.56 -10.17
CA LYS A 64 13.27 -12.91 -10.02
C LYS A 64 13.88 -13.16 -8.65
N GLN A 65 14.69 -12.21 -8.16
CA GLN A 65 15.50 -12.43 -6.97
C GLN A 65 14.76 -12.22 -5.65
N SER A 66 13.61 -11.52 -5.64
CA SER A 66 12.96 -11.14 -4.38
C SER A 66 12.59 -12.32 -3.47
N ALA A 67 12.30 -13.50 -4.02
CA ALA A 67 12.05 -14.70 -3.23
C ALA A 67 13.28 -15.25 -2.51
N LEU A 68 14.50 -14.95 -2.97
CA LEU A 68 15.72 -15.39 -2.30
C LEU A 68 15.93 -14.67 -0.96
N TYR A 69 15.35 -13.47 -0.82
CA TYR A 69 15.52 -12.61 0.35
C TYR A 69 14.28 -12.55 1.25
N ARG A 70 13.14 -13.11 0.80
CA ARG A 70 11.88 -13.14 1.54
C ARG A 70 11.56 -14.58 1.95
N LYS A 71 11.01 -14.74 3.15
CA LYS A 71 10.41 -16.03 3.54
C LYS A 71 9.23 -16.33 2.63
N SER A 72 9.04 -17.61 2.30
CA SER A 72 7.84 -18.07 1.62
C SER A 72 6.60 -17.62 2.38
N SER A 73 5.66 -17.02 1.67
CA SER A 73 4.42 -16.53 2.27
C SER A 73 3.48 -17.69 2.57
N LEU A 74 2.86 -17.64 3.74
CA LEU A 74 1.83 -18.59 4.16
C LEU A 74 0.48 -18.33 3.46
N HIS A 75 0.23 -17.08 3.05
CA HIS A 75 -0.96 -16.70 2.30
C HIS A 75 -0.76 -17.07 0.82
N LYS A 76 -1.33 -18.22 0.44
CA LYS A 76 -1.36 -18.70 -0.94
C LYS A 76 -2.52 -18.02 -1.69
N PRO A 77 -2.33 -17.59 -2.94
CA PRO A 77 -3.42 -17.03 -3.73
C PRO A 77 -4.43 -18.16 -4.01
N SER A 78 -5.70 -17.84 -4.17
CA SER A 78 -6.67 -18.81 -4.68
C SER A 78 -6.36 -19.13 -6.15
N SER A 79 -6.93 -20.21 -6.69
CA SER A 79 -6.76 -20.58 -8.09
C SER A 79 -7.43 -19.60 -9.07
N TYR A 80 -8.37 -18.78 -8.61
CA TYR A 80 -9.15 -17.88 -9.47
C TYR A 80 -8.37 -16.62 -9.92
N PRO A 81 -7.61 -15.91 -9.06
CA PRO A 81 -6.63 -14.88 -9.47
C PRO A 81 -5.66 -15.32 -10.56
N ILE A 82 -5.30 -16.61 -10.59
CA ILE A 82 -4.41 -17.20 -11.62
C ILE A 82 -5.06 -17.11 -13.00
N SER A 83 -6.39 -17.06 -13.10
CA SER A 83 -7.10 -16.81 -14.36
C SER A 83 -7.37 -15.33 -14.63
N LYS A 84 -7.62 -14.52 -13.60
CA LYS A 84 -8.01 -13.12 -13.77
C LYS A 84 -6.84 -12.21 -14.13
N LEU A 85 -5.67 -12.41 -13.53
CA LEU A 85 -4.50 -11.56 -13.81
C LEU A 85 -3.96 -11.73 -15.24
N PRO A 86 -3.83 -12.94 -15.81
CA PRO A 86 -3.47 -13.10 -17.22
C PRO A 86 -4.50 -12.47 -18.17
N ASN A 87 -5.80 -12.58 -17.87
CA ASN A 87 -6.84 -11.91 -18.66
C ASN A 87 -6.69 -10.38 -18.63
N TYR A 88 -6.30 -9.83 -17.47
CA TYR A 88 -5.98 -8.41 -17.36
C TYR A 88 -4.73 -8.05 -18.19
N GLU A 89 -3.67 -8.86 -18.14
CA GLU A 89 -2.46 -8.64 -18.94
C GLU A 89 -2.76 -8.64 -20.45
N GLU A 90 -3.65 -9.53 -20.91
CA GLU A 90 -4.12 -9.56 -22.31
C GLU A 90 -4.95 -8.32 -22.65
N LEU A 91 -5.84 -7.88 -21.75
CA LEU A 91 -6.57 -6.61 -21.88
C LEU A 91 -5.59 -5.44 -22.00
N HIS A 92 -4.60 -5.37 -21.10
CA HIS A 92 -3.59 -4.31 -21.09
C HIS A 92 -2.69 -4.37 -22.33
N LYS A 93 -2.41 -5.56 -22.88
CA LYS A 93 -1.70 -5.73 -24.15
C LYS A 93 -2.48 -5.18 -25.33
N ARG A 94 -3.80 -5.41 -25.36
CA ARG A 94 -4.69 -4.96 -26.43
C ARG A 94 -4.99 -3.46 -26.35
N CYS A 95 -5.26 -2.96 -25.15
CA CYS A 95 -5.80 -1.61 -24.90
C CYS A 95 -4.77 -0.64 -24.31
N GLY A 96 -3.59 -1.10 -23.93
CA GLY A 96 -2.57 -0.25 -23.30
C GLY A 96 -1.95 0.78 -24.24
N PRO A 97 -1.08 1.65 -23.71
CA PRO A 97 -0.47 2.75 -24.45
C PRO A 97 0.13 2.34 -25.81
N HIS A 98 -0.01 3.24 -26.78
CA HIS A 98 0.48 3.09 -28.17
C HIS A 98 -0.15 1.95 -29.00
N SER A 99 -1.12 1.20 -28.46
CA SER A 99 -1.92 0.25 -29.26
C SER A 99 -2.89 0.99 -30.20
N GLU A 100 -3.35 0.31 -31.26
CA GLU A 100 -4.37 0.86 -32.16
C GLU A 100 -5.70 1.12 -31.43
N SER A 101 -6.08 0.24 -30.49
CA SER A 101 -7.27 0.43 -29.67
C SER A 101 -7.14 1.64 -28.74
N TYR A 102 -5.96 1.88 -28.17
CA TYR A 102 -5.68 3.08 -27.37
C TYR A 102 -5.82 4.35 -28.21
N LYS A 103 -5.18 4.39 -29.40
CA LYS A 103 -5.27 5.54 -30.32
C LYS A 103 -6.72 5.86 -30.69
N ARG A 104 -7.53 4.84 -30.98
CA ARG A 104 -8.97 5.00 -31.25
C ARG A 104 -9.73 5.55 -30.03
N SER A 105 -9.43 5.02 -28.85
CA SER A 105 -10.04 5.47 -27.59
C SER A 105 -9.74 6.95 -27.29
N ILE A 106 -8.54 7.42 -27.66
CA ILE A 106 -8.14 8.83 -27.54
C ILE A 106 -8.88 9.70 -28.58
N GLN A 107 -9.06 9.25 -29.82
CA GLN A 107 -9.81 10.01 -30.83
C GLN A 107 -11.27 10.24 -30.40
N GLN A 108 -11.91 9.25 -29.77
CA GLN A 108 -13.27 9.37 -29.26
C GLN A 108 -13.37 10.26 -28.04
N LEU A 109 -12.35 10.22 -27.20
CA LEU A 109 -12.23 11.14 -26.08
C LEU A 109 -12.23 12.61 -26.56
N VAL A 110 -11.59 12.90 -27.71
CA VAL A 110 -11.62 14.23 -28.36
C VAL A 110 -12.98 14.53 -29.00
N SER A 111 -13.59 13.57 -29.71
CA SER A 111 -14.88 13.81 -30.39
C SER A 111 -16.07 13.88 -29.43
N SER A 112 -15.89 13.51 -28.15
CA SER A 112 -16.96 13.40 -27.15
C SER A 112 -18.10 12.44 -27.55
N GLU A 113 -17.84 11.54 -28.50
CA GLU A 113 -18.79 10.52 -28.95
C GLU A 113 -18.55 9.22 -28.19
N ILE A 114 -19.60 8.70 -27.52
CA ILE A 114 -19.57 7.36 -26.93
C ILE A 114 -20.01 6.37 -28.00
N ASP A 115 -19.04 5.67 -28.58
CA ASP A 115 -19.34 4.50 -29.40
C ASP A 115 -19.40 3.24 -28.50
N ASN A 116 -20.56 2.60 -28.43
CA ASN A 116 -20.73 1.36 -27.66
C ASN A 116 -19.97 0.16 -28.25
N SER A 117 -19.32 0.32 -29.42
CA SER A 117 -18.48 -0.71 -30.05
C SER A 117 -17.06 -0.83 -29.45
N ILE A 118 -16.70 0.03 -28.49
CA ILE A 118 -15.31 0.11 -27.97
C ILE A 118 -15.04 -0.97 -26.90
N ASP A 119 -14.04 -1.81 -27.17
CA ASP A 119 -13.57 -2.88 -26.27
C ASP A 119 -12.78 -2.38 -25.04
N CYS A 120 -12.34 -1.12 -25.03
CA CYS A 120 -11.36 -0.59 -24.07
C CYS A 120 -11.90 0.53 -23.20
N LYS A 121 -11.84 0.33 -21.89
CA LYS A 121 -12.17 1.33 -20.86
C LYS A 121 -10.97 1.53 -19.95
N TYR A 122 -10.85 2.71 -19.35
CA TYR A 122 -9.64 3.13 -18.63
C TYR A 122 -9.95 3.70 -17.26
N VAL A 123 -9.02 3.47 -16.34
CA VAL A 123 -8.86 4.22 -15.09
C VAL A 123 -7.48 4.86 -15.14
N VAL A 124 -7.45 6.19 -15.10
CA VAL A 124 -6.22 6.97 -14.98
C VAL A 124 -6.05 7.32 -13.51
N TRP A 125 -5.05 6.75 -12.85
CA TRP A 125 -4.69 7.12 -11.49
C TRP A 125 -3.80 8.36 -11.51
N VAL A 126 -4.13 9.31 -10.64
CA VAL A 126 -3.44 10.59 -10.49
C VAL A 126 -2.80 10.65 -9.11
N ALA A 127 -1.51 10.99 -9.09
CA ALA A 127 -0.74 11.07 -7.88
C ALA A 127 -1.25 12.16 -6.91
N PHE A 128 -1.28 11.81 -5.63
CA PHE A 128 -1.54 12.74 -4.55
C PHE A 128 -0.81 12.27 -3.28
N CYS A 129 -0.34 13.20 -2.45
CA CYS A 129 0.42 12.95 -1.21
C CYS A 129 1.70 12.09 -1.38
N GLY A 130 2.22 11.54 -0.28
CA GLY A 130 3.50 10.82 -0.21
C GLY A 130 3.47 9.38 -0.73
N LEU A 131 4.64 8.77 -0.89
CA LEU A 131 4.84 7.47 -1.55
C LEU A 131 3.97 6.32 -0.99
N GLY A 132 3.84 6.21 0.34
CA GLY A 132 3.00 5.19 0.97
C GLY A 132 1.53 5.28 0.56
N ASN A 133 0.98 6.50 0.55
CA ASN A 133 -0.39 6.77 0.09
C ASN A 133 -0.55 6.39 -1.38
N ARG A 134 0.45 6.70 -2.21
CA ARG A 134 0.45 6.37 -3.64
C ARG A 134 0.43 4.86 -3.87
N ILE A 135 1.28 4.09 -3.19
CA ILE A 135 1.30 2.62 -3.30
C ILE A 135 -0.08 2.03 -2.94
N LEU A 136 -0.67 2.50 -1.83
CA LEU A 136 -1.97 2.02 -1.36
C LEU A 136 -3.13 2.41 -2.29
N SER A 137 -3.15 3.65 -2.78
CA SER A 137 -4.22 4.13 -3.65
C SER A 137 -4.11 3.58 -5.07
N ILE A 138 -2.90 3.38 -5.61
CA ILE A 138 -2.67 2.64 -6.87
C ILE A 138 -3.21 1.21 -6.74
N THR A 139 -2.96 0.54 -5.62
CA THR A 139 -3.47 -0.82 -5.40
C THR A 139 -5.00 -0.85 -5.39
N SER A 140 -5.62 0.15 -4.75
CA SER A 140 -7.07 0.28 -4.70
C SER A 140 -7.66 0.56 -6.09
N ALA A 141 -7.03 1.43 -6.87
CA ALA A 141 -7.40 1.72 -8.25
C ALA A 141 -7.21 0.51 -9.18
N PHE A 142 -6.15 -0.29 -8.97
CA PHE A 142 -5.92 -1.51 -9.72
C PHE A 142 -7.01 -2.56 -9.44
N LEU A 143 -7.39 -2.75 -8.18
CA LEU A 143 -8.51 -3.65 -7.87
C LEU A 143 -9.81 -3.17 -8.52
N TYR A 144 -10.10 -1.87 -8.44
CA TYR A 144 -11.26 -1.29 -9.12
C TYR A 144 -11.21 -1.54 -10.64
N ALA A 145 -10.05 -1.39 -11.27
CA ALA A 145 -9.85 -1.69 -12.69
C ALA A 145 -10.09 -3.18 -13.02
N LEU A 146 -9.66 -4.10 -12.15
CA LEU A 146 -9.94 -5.54 -12.29
C LEU A 146 -11.45 -5.85 -12.20
N LEU A 147 -12.17 -5.22 -11.27
CA LEU A 147 -13.60 -5.41 -11.06
C LEU A 147 -14.45 -4.84 -12.20
N THR A 148 -13.98 -3.76 -12.81
CA THR A 148 -14.72 -3.02 -13.85
C THR A 148 -14.21 -3.27 -15.28
N ASN A 149 -13.27 -4.21 -15.45
CA ASN A 149 -12.66 -4.57 -16.73
C ASN A 149 -12.06 -3.36 -17.46
N ARG A 150 -11.25 -2.57 -16.73
CA ARG A 150 -10.58 -1.36 -17.23
C ARG A 150 -9.07 -1.54 -17.24
N VAL A 151 -8.40 -0.86 -18.16
CA VAL A 151 -6.95 -0.67 -18.14
C VAL A 151 -6.58 0.38 -17.11
N LEU A 152 -5.58 0.09 -16.26
CA LEU A 152 -5.03 1.06 -15.32
C LEU A 152 -3.88 1.81 -15.98
N LEU A 153 -3.94 3.14 -15.99
CA LEU A 153 -2.84 4.01 -16.41
C LEU A 153 -2.42 4.91 -15.25
N ILE A 154 -1.13 5.04 -15.01
CA ILE A 154 -0.57 5.82 -13.92
C ILE A 154 -0.01 7.12 -14.46
N ASN A 155 -0.56 8.25 -14.03
CA ASN A 155 0.09 9.55 -14.21
C ASN A 155 1.32 9.63 -13.29
N GLN A 156 2.46 9.18 -13.80
CA GLN A 156 3.70 9.13 -13.03
C GLN A 156 4.33 10.53 -12.96
N GLU A 157 4.38 11.06 -11.75
CA GLU A 157 5.16 12.26 -11.47
C GLU A 157 6.66 11.94 -11.40
N HIS A 158 7.50 12.97 -11.60
CA HIS A 158 8.97 12.87 -11.57
C HIS A 158 9.51 12.19 -10.30
N ASN A 159 8.86 12.39 -9.16
CA ASN A 159 9.24 11.81 -7.87
C ASN A 159 8.92 10.31 -7.72
N MET A 160 8.21 9.71 -8.68
CA MET A 160 7.99 8.26 -8.78
C MET A 160 8.77 7.61 -9.92
N ALA A 161 9.42 8.41 -10.77
CA ALA A 161 10.16 7.93 -11.90
C ALA A 161 11.34 7.05 -11.45
N GLY A 162 11.39 5.83 -11.97
CA GLY A 162 12.47 4.88 -11.67
C GLY A 162 12.37 4.17 -10.31
N LEU A 163 11.27 4.30 -9.57
CA LEU A 163 11.06 3.53 -8.32
C LEU A 163 10.68 2.08 -8.60
N PHE A 164 9.75 1.87 -9.54
CA PHE A 164 9.18 0.57 -9.85
C PHE A 164 9.46 0.14 -11.29
N CYS A 165 9.56 -1.17 -11.49
CA CYS A 165 9.55 -1.78 -12.81
C CYS A 165 8.14 -1.79 -13.40
N GLU A 166 8.06 -2.00 -14.72
CA GLU A 166 6.78 -2.28 -15.39
C GLU A 166 6.17 -3.57 -14.83
N PRO A 167 4.93 -3.55 -14.31
CA PRO A 167 4.31 -4.74 -13.74
C PRO A 167 3.85 -5.71 -14.83
N PHE A 168 3.29 -5.21 -15.93
CA PHE A 168 2.65 -6.00 -16.98
C PHE A 168 3.64 -6.38 -18.11
N PRO A 169 3.56 -7.60 -18.67
CA PRO A 169 4.43 -8.02 -19.75
C PRO A 169 4.28 -7.16 -21.02
N ASP A 170 5.40 -6.81 -21.65
CA ASP A 170 5.51 -6.14 -22.96
C ASP A 170 4.75 -4.81 -23.12
N LYS A 171 4.23 -4.22 -22.04
CA LYS A 171 3.48 -2.96 -22.06
C LYS A 171 3.80 -2.10 -20.85
N SER A 172 3.62 -0.79 -21.06
CA SER A 172 3.72 0.17 -19.97
C SER A 172 2.36 0.41 -19.32
N TRP A 173 2.35 0.54 -18.00
CA TRP A 173 1.22 1.10 -17.24
C TRP A 173 1.29 2.63 -17.07
N ILE A 174 2.34 3.27 -17.57
CA ILE A 174 2.52 4.72 -17.45
C ILE A 174 1.65 5.44 -18.48
N LEU A 175 0.95 6.47 -18.03
CA LEU A 175 0.17 7.35 -18.89
C LEU A 175 1.10 8.15 -19.81
N PRO A 176 0.91 8.09 -21.14
CA PRO A 176 1.72 8.86 -22.10
C PRO A 176 1.73 10.38 -21.82
N GLU A 177 2.86 11.04 -22.10
CA GLU A 177 3.02 12.49 -21.90
C GLU A 177 2.18 13.33 -22.86
N ASP A 178 1.81 12.79 -24.02
CA ASP A 178 0.92 13.41 -25.00
C ASP A 178 -0.58 13.23 -24.67
N PHE A 179 -0.92 12.73 -23.48
CA PHE A 179 -2.31 12.60 -23.05
C PHE A 179 -2.98 13.97 -22.90
N LEU A 180 -4.15 14.11 -23.54
CA LEU A 180 -4.87 15.37 -23.74
C LEU A 180 -5.12 16.16 -22.45
N PHE A 181 -5.50 15.47 -21.37
CA PHE A 181 -5.86 16.10 -20.11
C PHE A 181 -4.72 16.24 -19.11
N LYS A 182 -3.45 16.16 -19.54
CA LYS A 182 -2.30 16.26 -18.61
C LYS A 182 -2.31 17.57 -17.81
N ARG A 183 -2.75 18.68 -18.41
CA ARG A 183 -2.84 19.98 -17.74
C ARG A 183 -3.99 20.00 -16.72
N GLU A 184 -5.15 19.54 -17.12
CA GLU A 184 -6.35 19.44 -16.28
C GLU A 184 -6.11 18.48 -15.10
N ILE A 185 -5.42 17.36 -15.35
CA ILE A 185 -4.99 16.40 -14.33
C ILE A 185 -4.13 17.08 -13.26
N SER A 186 -3.25 18.00 -13.64
CA SER A 186 -2.39 18.71 -12.69
C SER A 186 -3.10 19.78 -11.88
N SER A 187 -4.31 20.20 -12.30
CA SER A 187 -5.03 21.33 -11.72
C SER A 187 -6.41 20.99 -11.14
N PHE A 188 -6.90 19.75 -11.27
CA PHE A 188 -8.21 19.41 -10.72
C PHE A 188 -8.12 19.13 -9.22
N GLU A 189 -8.98 19.83 -8.49
CA GLU A 189 -9.20 19.70 -7.06
C GLU A 189 -10.68 19.36 -6.83
N GLN A 190 -11.08 19.19 -5.57
CA GLN A 190 -12.45 18.85 -5.19
C GLN A 190 -13.52 19.74 -5.85
N ASN A 191 -13.27 21.06 -5.93
CA ASN A 191 -14.23 22.04 -6.46
C ASN A 191 -14.26 22.12 -8.00
N TYR A 192 -13.55 21.24 -8.69
CA TYR A 192 -13.55 21.24 -10.16
C TYR A 192 -14.92 20.78 -10.69
N ASN A 193 -15.53 21.57 -11.56
CA ASN A 193 -16.94 21.37 -11.98
C ASN A 193 -17.21 19.99 -12.62
N HIS A 194 -16.20 19.37 -13.24
CA HIS A 194 -16.31 18.06 -13.90
C HIS A 194 -16.02 16.86 -12.97
N THR A 195 -15.88 17.08 -11.66
CA THR A 195 -15.84 15.96 -10.71
C THR A 195 -17.22 15.35 -10.57
N TYR A 196 -17.26 14.04 -10.36
CA TYR A 196 -18.51 13.31 -10.19
C TYR A 196 -19.38 13.88 -9.07
N GLY A 197 -18.78 14.17 -7.90
CA GLY A 197 -19.49 14.75 -6.77
C GLY A 197 -20.15 16.09 -7.12
N ASN A 198 -19.45 16.98 -7.84
CA ASN A 198 -20.02 18.26 -8.25
C ASN A 198 -21.09 18.11 -9.33
N MET A 199 -20.90 17.20 -10.30
CA MET A 199 -21.91 16.95 -11.32
C MET A 199 -23.19 16.36 -10.73
N LEU A 200 -23.09 15.50 -9.71
CA LEU A 200 -24.23 15.02 -8.93
C LEU A 200 -24.90 16.16 -8.16
N LYS A 201 -24.11 16.96 -7.43
CA LYS A 201 -24.60 18.10 -6.65
C LYS A 201 -25.35 19.13 -7.50
N SER A 202 -24.89 19.33 -8.73
CA SER A 202 -25.52 20.23 -9.72
C SER A 202 -26.63 19.56 -10.55
N ASN A 203 -27.00 18.31 -10.25
CA ASN A 203 -28.00 17.51 -10.99
C ASN A 203 -27.71 17.39 -12.51
N ILE A 204 -26.44 17.46 -12.91
CA ILE A 204 -26.02 17.32 -14.31
C ILE A 204 -26.00 15.83 -14.71
N ILE A 205 -25.53 14.97 -13.80
CA ILE A 205 -25.57 13.52 -13.95
C ILE A 205 -26.45 12.95 -12.83
N ASN A 206 -27.27 11.96 -13.17
CA ASN A 206 -28.00 11.12 -12.24
C ASN A 206 -28.01 9.67 -12.76
N ALA A 207 -28.51 8.73 -11.95
CA ALA A 207 -28.58 7.31 -12.33
C ALA A 207 -29.40 7.03 -13.61
N SER A 208 -30.27 7.96 -14.02
CA SER A 208 -31.14 7.87 -15.20
C SER A 208 -30.63 8.67 -16.41
N THR A 209 -29.45 9.30 -16.33
CA THR A 209 -28.91 10.12 -17.43
C THR A 209 -28.56 9.23 -18.63
N GLU A 210 -29.26 9.45 -19.76
CA GLU A 210 -29.04 8.71 -21.00
C GLU A 210 -27.76 9.12 -21.74
N LEU A 211 -27.38 10.41 -21.64
CA LEU A 211 -26.17 10.97 -22.26
C LEU A 211 -25.08 11.16 -21.21
N LEU A 212 -24.23 10.15 -21.08
CA LEU A 212 -23.06 10.20 -20.20
C LEU A 212 -21.87 10.87 -20.90
N PRO A 213 -20.94 11.49 -20.16
CA PRO A 213 -19.73 12.05 -20.74
C PRO A 213 -18.74 10.96 -21.15
N SER A 214 -17.84 11.27 -22.10
CA SER A 214 -16.75 10.38 -22.52
C SER A 214 -15.67 10.20 -21.45
N TYR A 215 -15.59 11.12 -20.47
CA TYR A 215 -14.70 11.02 -19.32
C TYR A 215 -15.32 11.64 -18.07
N LEU A 216 -14.78 11.28 -16.91
CA LEU A 216 -15.21 11.80 -15.62
C LEU A 216 -14.05 11.86 -14.63
N PHE A 217 -13.99 12.94 -13.84
CA PHE A 217 -13.05 13.05 -12.74
C PHE A 217 -13.66 12.48 -11.44
N LEU A 218 -12.89 11.65 -10.75
CA LEU A 218 -13.24 11.06 -9.46
C LEU A 218 -12.30 11.62 -8.39
N TYR A 219 -12.85 12.40 -7.46
CA TYR A 219 -12.12 12.93 -6.32
C TYR A 219 -12.29 12.01 -5.11
N LEU A 220 -11.32 11.12 -4.91
CA LEU A 220 -11.33 10.11 -3.84
C LEU A 220 -10.18 10.37 -2.85
N SER A 221 -9.96 11.62 -2.50
CA SER A 221 -8.99 12.04 -1.49
C SER A 221 -9.61 12.08 -0.09
N HIS A 222 -8.79 12.16 0.95
CA HIS A 222 -9.19 12.17 2.36
C HIS A 222 -10.25 13.23 2.77
N ASP A 223 -10.36 14.30 2.00
CA ASP A 223 -11.19 15.50 2.20
C ASP A 223 -12.40 15.57 1.25
N TYR A 224 -12.64 14.50 0.48
CA TYR A 224 -13.85 14.29 -0.31
C TYR A 224 -15.17 14.53 0.45
N ASP A 225 -16.19 15.01 -0.28
CA ASP A 225 -17.47 15.42 0.31
C ASP A 225 -18.48 14.26 0.37
N HIS A 226 -19.75 14.56 0.69
CA HIS A 226 -20.81 13.56 0.70
C HIS A 226 -21.13 13.00 -0.69
N HIS A 227 -21.10 13.83 -1.73
CA HIS A 227 -21.44 13.42 -3.10
C HIS A 227 -20.30 12.61 -3.72
N ASP A 228 -19.04 12.95 -3.45
CA ASP A 228 -17.89 12.15 -3.85
C ASP A 228 -17.96 10.72 -3.28
N LYS A 229 -18.43 10.57 -2.03
CA LYS A 229 -18.62 9.26 -1.38
C LYS A 229 -19.67 8.38 -2.04
N LEU A 230 -20.58 8.96 -2.83
CA LEU A 230 -21.58 8.18 -3.57
C LEU A 230 -20.93 7.26 -4.61
N PHE A 231 -19.67 7.48 -4.97
CA PHE A 231 -18.86 6.48 -5.69
C PHE A 231 -18.94 5.08 -5.05
N PHE A 232 -19.03 4.97 -3.72
CA PHE A 232 -19.09 3.67 -3.04
C PHE A 232 -20.50 3.07 -2.96
N CYS A 233 -21.50 3.67 -3.61
CA CYS A 233 -22.85 3.14 -3.70
C CYS A 233 -23.04 2.28 -4.95
N ASP A 234 -23.70 1.13 -4.80
CA ASP A 234 -23.95 0.17 -5.90
C ASP A 234 -24.68 0.80 -7.08
N GLN A 235 -25.69 1.62 -6.78
CA GLN A 235 -26.54 2.28 -7.77
C GLN A 235 -25.74 3.23 -8.68
N GLU A 236 -24.67 3.81 -8.13
CA GLU A 236 -23.79 4.76 -8.82
C GLU A 236 -22.73 4.05 -9.68
N GLN A 237 -22.43 2.78 -9.42
CA GLN A 237 -21.47 2.02 -10.23
C GLN A 237 -22.01 1.67 -11.62
N ALA A 238 -23.33 1.50 -11.76
CA ALA A 238 -23.96 1.21 -13.05
C ALA A 238 -23.72 2.31 -14.11
N PRO A 239 -23.98 3.61 -13.87
CA PRO A 239 -23.63 4.66 -14.82
C PRO A 239 -22.12 4.80 -15.01
N LEU A 240 -21.32 4.70 -13.93
CA LEU A 240 -19.85 4.75 -14.03
C LEU A 240 -19.28 3.65 -14.93
N SER A 241 -19.90 2.47 -14.96
CA SER A 241 -19.48 1.35 -15.82
C SER A 241 -19.55 1.69 -17.32
N LYS A 242 -20.40 2.64 -17.73
CA LYS A 242 -20.61 3.03 -19.13
C LYS A 242 -19.60 4.09 -19.61
N ILE A 243 -19.07 4.90 -18.71
CA ILE A 243 -18.12 5.98 -19.03
C ILE A 243 -16.76 5.37 -19.39
N PRO A 244 -16.18 5.64 -20.58
CA PRO A 244 -14.95 4.96 -21.00
C PRO A 244 -13.70 5.41 -20.22
N TRP A 245 -13.60 6.67 -19.82
CA TRP A 245 -12.44 7.21 -19.11
C TRP A 245 -12.77 7.70 -17.71
N LEU A 246 -12.20 7.08 -16.68
CA LEU A 246 -12.30 7.55 -15.30
C LEU A 246 -10.94 8.09 -14.86
N ILE A 247 -10.86 9.35 -14.47
CA ILE A 247 -9.64 10.00 -14.01
C ILE A 247 -9.73 10.17 -12.50
N MET A 248 -8.96 9.38 -11.75
CA MET A 248 -9.10 9.22 -10.31
C MET A 248 -7.90 9.80 -9.57
N GLN A 249 -8.15 10.78 -8.70
CA GLN A 249 -7.18 11.28 -7.74
C GLN A 249 -7.48 10.71 -6.35
N SER A 250 -6.49 10.12 -5.69
CA SER A 250 -6.67 9.53 -4.37
C SER A 250 -5.37 9.40 -3.58
N ASN A 251 -5.45 9.71 -2.29
CA ASN A 251 -4.41 9.45 -1.29
C ASN A 251 -4.82 8.41 -0.22
N VAL A 252 -5.93 7.71 -0.41
CA VAL A 252 -6.47 6.78 0.60
C VAL A 252 -6.47 5.33 0.09
N TYR A 253 -6.39 4.39 1.04
CA TYR A 253 -6.61 2.97 0.78
C TYR A 253 -8.11 2.67 0.82
N PHE A 254 -8.82 2.99 -0.27
CA PHE A 254 -10.29 2.82 -0.35
C PHE A 254 -10.73 1.39 -0.70
N LEU A 255 -9.78 0.47 -0.87
CA LEU A 255 -10.02 -0.93 -1.16
C LEU A 255 -11.07 -1.60 -0.25
N PRO A 256 -11.07 -1.41 1.10
CA PRO A 256 -12.07 -2.04 1.95
C PRO A 256 -13.50 -1.63 1.61
N SER A 257 -13.71 -0.38 1.17
CA SER A 257 -15.04 0.11 0.78
C SER A 257 -15.57 -0.57 -0.47
N LEU A 258 -14.71 -1.11 -1.34
CA LEU A 258 -15.14 -1.87 -2.53
C LEU A 258 -15.82 -3.20 -2.14
N PHE A 259 -15.46 -3.78 -0.99
CA PHE A 259 -16.14 -4.98 -0.46
C PHE A 259 -17.55 -4.70 0.05
N LEU A 260 -17.91 -3.42 0.24
CA LEU A 260 -19.25 -3.01 0.67
C LEU A 260 -20.20 -2.74 -0.52
N ILE A 261 -19.70 -2.88 -1.75
CA ILE A 261 -20.48 -2.72 -2.98
C ILE A 261 -21.03 -4.11 -3.38
N PRO A 262 -22.35 -4.35 -3.27
CA PRO A 262 -22.97 -5.66 -3.55
C PRO A 262 -22.61 -6.24 -4.93
N SER A 263 -22.59 -5.42 -5.99
CA SER A 263 -22.23 -5.88 -7.34
C SER A 263 -20.79 -6.39 -7.47
N PHE A 264 -19.88 -6.02 -6.56
CA PHE A 264 -18.49 -6.49 -6.56
C PHE A 264 -18.25 -7.68 -5.63
N GLU A 265 -19.14 -7.93 -4.67
CA GLU A 265 -18.94 -8.92 -3.60
C GLU A 265 -18.63 -10.31 -4.14
N GLN A 266 -19.40 -10.80 -5.12
CA GLN A 266 -19.22 -12.15 -5.65
C GLN A 266 -17.85 -12.34 -6.30
N GLU A 267 -17.38 -11.36 -7.07
CA GLU A 267 -16.08 -11.43 -7.74
C GLU A 267 -14.94 -11.28 -6.73
N LEU A 268 -15.08 -10.37 -5.75
CA LEU A 268 -14.12 -10.17 -4.68
C LEU A 268 -13.94 -11.43 -3.81
N ASN A 269 -15.02 -12.11 -3.44
CA ASN A 269 -14.95 -13.34 -2.65
C ASN A 269 -14.28 -14.50 -3.41
N LYS A 270 -14.35 -14.50 -4.75
CA LYS A 270 -13.61 -15.48 -5.58
C LYS A 270 -12.13 -15.12 -5.68
N LEU A 271 -11.82 -13.85 -5.91
CA LEU A 271 -10.44 -13.35 -6.03
C LEU A 271 -9.68 -13.46 -4.71
N PHE A 272 -10.33 -13.11 -3.60
CA PHE A 272 -9.72 -13.04 -2.28
C PHE A 272 -10.62 -13.69 -1.24
N PRO A 273 -10.60 -15.04 -1.12
CA PRO A 273 -11.33 -15.73 -0.06
C PRO A 273 -10.90 -15.26 1.33
N ASP A 274 -9.60 -14.99 1.50
CA ASP A 274 -9.05 -14.31 2.66
C ASP A 274 -8.96 -12.80 2.37
N LYS A 275 -9.92 -12.03 2.89
CA LYS A 275 -10.07 -10.59 2.65
C LYS A 275 -8.89 -9.76 3.19
N GLU A 276 -8.11 -10.30 4.11
CA GLU A 276 -6.95 -9.60 4.68
C GLU A 276 -5.73 -9.65 3.75
N THR A 277 -5.75 -10.51 2.72
CA THR A 277 -4.60 -10.76 1.83
C THR A 277 -4.57 -9.91 0.57
N VAL A 278 -5.55 -9.04 0.36
CA VAL A 278 -5.74 -8.33 -0.92
C VAL A 278 -4.52 -7.47 -1.26
N PHE A 279 -4.09 -6.58 -0.36
CA PHE A 279 -2.89 -5.76 -0.57
C PHE A 279 -1.63 -6.62 -0.65
N HIS A 280 -1.54 -7.69 0.15
CA HIS A 280 -0.40 -8.60 0.12
C HIS A 280 -0.22 -9.24 -1.27
N HIS A 281 -1.31 -9.66 -1.90
CA HIS A 281 -1.27 -10.25 -3.24
C HIS A 281 -1.04 -9.21 -4.33
N LEU A 282 -1.89 -8.16 -4.38
CA LEU A 282 -1.84 -7.15 -5.43
C LEU A 282 -0.58 -6.29 -5.34
N GLY A 283 -0.16 -5.92 -4.13
CA GLY A 283 1.05 -5.13 -3.93
C GLY A 283 2.31 -5.88 -4.37
N ARG A 284 2.38 -7.20 -4.14
CA ARG A 284 3.50 -8.04 -4.60
C ARG A 284 3.51 -8.27 -6.10
N TYR A 285 2.35 -8.18 -6.74
CA TYR A 285 2.20 -8.28 -8.19
C TYR A 285 2.56 -6.97 -8.89
N LEU A 286 2.15 -5.82 -8.34
CA LEU A 286 2.37 -4.51 -8.95
C LEU A 286 3.76 -3.93 -8.66
N PHE A 287 4.21 -3.98 -7.41
CA PHE A 287 5.36 -3.18 -6.98
C PHE A 287 6.63 -4.02 -6.91
N HIS A 288 7.36 -3.98 -8.02
CA HIS A 288 8.72 -4.51 -8.10
C HIS A 288 9.72 -3.36 -8.11
N PRO A 289 10.62 -3.25 -7.11
CA PRO A 289 11.63 -2.19 -7.09
C PRO A 289 12.49 -2.22 -8.36
N SER A 290 12.82 -1.05 -8.91
CA SER A 290 13.75 -0.94 -10.03
C SER A 290 15.13 -1.51 -9.68
N ASN A 291 15.97 -1.77 -10.68
CA ASN A 291 17.32 -2.27 -10.43
C ASN A 291 18.16 -1.32 -9.55
N GLN A 292 17.91 -0.01 -9.62
CA GLN A 292 18.60 0.96 -8.76
C GLN A 292 18.20 0.76 -7.30
N VAL A 293 16.89 0.75 -7.01
CA VAL A 293 16.37 0.55 -5.65
C VAL A 293 16.74 -0.84 -5.13
N TRP A 294 16.59 -1.87 -5.97
CA TRP A 294 16.89 -3.26 -5.61
C TRP A 294 18.34 -3.46 -5.19
N ARG A 295 19.30 -2.85 -5.88
CA ARG A 295 20.73 -2.93 -5.49
C ARG A 295 20.98 -2.33 -4.11
N LEU A 296 20.31 -1.23 -3.76
CA LEU A 296 20.40 -0.65 -2.41
C LEU A 296 19.83 -1.60 -1.36
N ILE A 297 18.67 -2.20 -1.62
CA ILE A 297 18.01 -3.17 -0.72
C ILE A 297 18.94 -4.36 -0.47
N ILE A 298 19.48 -4.96 -1.54
CA ILE A 298 20.33 -6.14 -1.42
C ILE A 298 21.64 -5.81 -0.72
N LYS A 299 22.28 -4.70 -1.07
CA LYS A 299 23.52 -4.27 -0.42
C LYS A 299 23.31 -4.08 1.08
N TYR A 300 22.28 -3.34 1.48
CA TYR A 300 21.98 -3.10 2.89
C TYR A 300 21.66 -4.40 3.64
N TYR A 301 20.85 -5.27 3.02
CA TYR A 301 20.54 -6.58 3.60
C TYR A 301 21.80 -7.42 3.82
N GLN A 302 22.69 -7.51 2.83
CA GLN A 302 23.93 -8.29 2.92
C GLN A 302 24.90 -7.73 3.97
N ASP A 303 25.06 -6.41 4.00
CA ASP A 303 26.01 -5.74 4.88
C ASP A 303 25.58 -5.81 6.36
N TYR A 304 24.28 -5.68 6.64
CA TYR A 304 23.78 -5.47 8.01
C TYR A 304 22.85 -6.56 8.54
N LEU A 305 22.04 -7.21 7.69
CA LEU A 305 20.93 -8.06 8.13
C LEU A 305 21.15 -9.55 7.87
N ALA A 306 21.95 -9.92 6.87
CA ALA A 306 22.05 -11.31 6.39
C ALA A 306 22.60 -12.28 7.44
N LYS A 307 23.53 -11.82 8.30
CA LYS A 307 24.22 -12.68 9.28
C LYS A 307 23.41 -12.96 10.55
N ALA A 308 22.36 -12.18 10.81
CA ALA A 308 21.54 -12.32 12.01
C ALA A 308 20.60 -13.53 11.94
N GLU A 309 20.42 -14.21 13.06
CA GLU A 309 19.48 -15.33 13.18
C GLU A 309 18.03 -14.83 13.10
N LYS A 310 17.71 -13.76 13.83
CA LYS A 310 16.41 -13.08 13.82
C LYS A 310 16.57 -11.63 13.38
N ARG A 311 15.59 -11.14 12.63
CA ARG A 311 15.52 -9.77 12.11
C ARG A 311 14.23 -9.14 12.61
N ILE A 312 14.31 -7.95 13.18
CA ILE A 312 13.18 -7.24 13.78
C ILE A 312 13.11 -5.87 13.10
N GLY A 313 12.00 -5.55 12.46
CA GLY A 313 11.74 -4.22 11.91
C GLY A 313 10.96 -3.38 12.91
N ILE A 314 11.41 -2.16 13.18
CA ILE A 314 10.70 -1.16 13.99
C ILE A 314 10.50 0.08 13.12
N GLN A 315 9.27 0.26 12.63
CA GLN A 315 8.87 1.43 11.87
C GLN A 315 8.33 2.48 12.83
N ILE A 316 8.95 3.66 12.83
CA ILE A 316 8.62 4.77 13.73
C ILE A 316 8.18 5.95 12.88
N ARG A 317 6.92 6.35 13.03
CA ARG A 317 6.40 7.60 12.49
C ARG A 317 5.78 8.41 13.62
N VAL A 318 6.37 9.57 13.89
CA VAL A 318 5.79 10.58 14.79
C VAL A 318 5.17 11.66 13.91
N PHE A 319 3.92 12.02 14.18
CA PHE A 319 3.19 13.03 13.39
C PHE A 319 3.41 14.47 13.90
N ASP A 320 3.93 14.62 15.12
CA ASP A 320 4.36 15.90 15.69
C ASP A 320 5.88 16.06 15.55
N VAL A 321 6.30 16.94 14.62
CA VAL A 321 7.68 17.08 14.18
C VAL A 321 8.47 18.05 15.06
N GLU A 322 7.83 19.08 15.61
CA GLU A 322 8.52 20.24 16.20
C GLU A 322 9.29 19.92 17.48
N THR A 323 8.94 18.83 18.17
CA THR A 323 9.56 18.44 19.47
C THR A 323 10.03 16.98 19.52
N SER A 324 10.10 16.31 18.37
CA SER A 324 10.65 14.95 18.25
C SER A 324 12.19 14.94 18.27
N PRO A 325 12.86 13.89 18.78
CA PRO A 325 12.29 12.63 19.29
C PRO A 325 11.84 12.71 20.75
N PHE A 326 10.64 12.23 21.04
CA PHE A 326 10.11 12.18 22.40
C PHE A 326 10.57 10.95 23.22
N GLU A 327 10.89 11.14 24.51
CA GLU A 327 11.22 10.04 25.42
C GLU A 327 10.09 9.01 25.56
N TYR A 328 8.83 9.46 25.66
CA TYR A 328 7.70 8.54 25.84
C TYR A 328 7.53 7.56 24.66
N VAL A 329 7.95 7.95 23.44
CA VAL A 329 7.95 7.05 22.27
C VAL A 329 9.04 5.99 22.44
N MET A 330 10.19 6.35 22.98
CA MET A 330 11.25 5.39 23.31
C MET A 330 10.78 4.40 24.39
N ASP A 331 10.13 4.89 25.45
CA ASP A 331 9.55 4.05 26.50
C ASP A 331 8.51 3.08 25.92
N GLN A 332 7.67 3.55 25.00
CA GLN A 332 6.69 2.72 24.31
C GLN A 332 7.35 1.62 23.47
N ILE A 333 8.41 1.94 22.72
CA ILE A 333 9.18 0.97 21.92
C ILE A 333 9.78 -0.10 22.84
N LEU A 334 10.41 0.30 23.94
CA LEU A 334 11.02 -0.63 24.90
C LEU A 334 9.96 -1.50 25.59
N ALA A 335 8.87 -0.90 26.06
CA ALA A 335 7.78 -1.63 26.70
C ALA A 335 7.16 -2.67 25.75
N CYS A 336 6.87 -2.27 24.51
CA CYS A 336 6.33 -3.15 23.48
C CYS A 336 7.29 -4.31 23.16
N THR A 337 8.53 -4.00 22.81
CA THR A 337 9.50 -5.01 22.36
C THR A 337 9.90 -5.99 23.46
N GLN A 338 9.92 -5.55 24.73
CA GLN A 338 10.20 -6.43 25.88
C GLN A 338 8.99 -7.27 26.26
N LYS A 339 7.79 -6.67 26.28
CA LYS A 339 6.54 -7.38 26.61
C LYS A 339 6.28 -8.52 25.62
N GLU A 340 6.44 -8.24 24.33
CA GLU A 340 6.25 -9.21 23.25
C GLU A 340 7.48 -10.12 23.05
N LYS A 341 8.48 -10.04 23.93
CA LYS A 341 9.71 -10.85 23.90
C LYS A 341 10.49 -10.76 22.57
N LEU A 342 10.33 -9.66 21.83
CA LEU A 342 11.06 -9.38 20.61
C LEU A 342 12.52 -9.05 20.94
N LEU A 343 12.72 -8.16 21.91
CA LEU A 343 14.04 -7.71 22.34
C LEU A 343 14.30 -8.03 23.82
N PRO A 344 15.52 -8.45 24.18
CA PRO A 344 15.87 -8.74 25.55
C PRO A 344 16.08 -7.47 26.38
N LYS A 345 15.85 -7.58 27.69
CA LYS A 345 16.23 -6.55 28.66
C LYS A 345 17.76 -6.52 28.80
N VAL A 346 18.30 -5.34 29.08
CA VAL A 346 19.72 -5.16 29.42
C VAL A 346 19.96 -5.23 30.93
N ASP A 347 21.18 -5.59 31.32
CA ASP A 347 21.67 -5.57 32.69
C ASP A 347 22.49 -4.29 32.92
N THR A 348 21.87 -3.27 33.53
CA THR A 348 22.48 -1.95 33.74
C THR A 348 23.57 -1.93 34.82
N GLU A 349 23.67 -2.98 35.63
CA GLU A 349 24.69 -3.10 36.67
C GLU A 349 26.03 -3.61 36.14
N LYS A 350 26.06 -4.09 34.90
CA LYS A 350 27.26 -4.64 34.25
C LYS A 350 27.59 -3.88 32.99
N THR A 351 28.86 -3.60 32.79
CA THR A 351 29.39 -3.12 31.51
C THR A 351 29.94 -4.29 30.70
N ILE A 352 29.88 -4.18 29.36
CA ILE A 352 30.37 -5.25 28.48
C ILE A 352 31.90 -5.35 28.61
N ALA A 353 32.38 -6.40 29.30
CA ALA A 353 33.80 -6.73 29.40
C ALA A 353 34.30 -7.39 28.11
N GLY A 354 34.70 -6.58 27.13
CA GLY A 354 35.37 -7.03 25.91
C GLY A 354 34.44 -7.71 24.89
N ARG A 355 34.54 -7.29 23.63
CA ARG A 355 33.72 -7.82 22.53
C ARG A 355 34.16 -9.25 22.18
N SER A 356 33.56 -10.24 22.83
CA SER A 356 33.65 -11.62 22.33
C SER A 356 33.10 -11.66 20.89
N LYS A 357 33.73 -12.42 19.99
CA LYS A 357 33.28 -12.62 18.60
C LYS A 357 32.02 -13.51 18.56
N THR A 358 31.03 -13.20 19.38
CA THR A 358 29.75 -13.92 19.41
C THR A 358 28.93 -13.55 18.17
N ARG A 359 28.23 -14.56 17.64
CA ARG A 359 27.35 -14.42 16.47
C ARG A 359 26.20 -13.48 16.82
N THR A 360 25.89 -12.51 15.96
CA THR A 360 24.72 -11.64 16.13
C THR A 360 23.43 -12.47 16.14
N ASN A 361 22.73 -12.49 17.27
CA ASN A 361 21.46 -13.22 17.40
C ASN A 361 20.32 -12.43 16.75
N LYS A 362 20.21 -11.14 17.05
CA LYS A 362 19.12 -10.27 16.59
C LYS A 362 19.67 -9.04 15.88
N ALA A 363 19.23 -8.79 14.66
CA ALA A 363 19.42 -7.51 13.97
C ALA A 363 18.11 -6.72 14.00
N VAL A 364 18.18 -5.49 14.48
CA VAL A 364 17.05 -4.55 14.55
C VAL A 364 17.22 -3.51 13.44
N LEU A 365 16.25 -3.45 12.54
CA LEU A 365 16.14 -2.42 11.51
C LEU A 365 15.18 -1.34 12.00
N ILE A 366 15.69 -0.13 12.24
CA ILE A 366 14.88 1.03 12.59
C ILE A 366 14.69 1.91 11.36
N THR A 367 13.44 2.24 11.07
CA THR A 367 13.09 3.22 10.03
C THR A 367 12.35 4.37 10.69
N SER A 368 13.01 5.53 10.74
CA SER A 368 12.52 6.78 11.34
C SER A 368 13.03 7.96 10.51
N LEU A 369 12.36 9.11 10.61
CA LEU A 369 12.93 10.38 10.16
C LEU A 369 14.04 10.83 11.10
N PHE A 370 13.83 10.69 12.41
CA PHE A 370 14.73 11.13 13.46
C PHE A 370 15.72 10.05 13.87
N PRO A 371 17.02 10.36 14.01
CA PRO A 371 18.06 9.41 14.41
C PRO A 371 18.03 9.04 15.90
N GLY A 372 17.47 9.89 16.76
CA GLY A 372 17.60 9.72 18.22
C GLY A 372 17.02 8.41 18.77
N TYR A 373 16.00 7.83 18.14
CA TYR A 373 15.49 6.50 18.53
C TYR A 373 16.50 5.39 18.26
N PHE A 374 17.19 5.46 17.12
CA PHE A 374 18.24 4.53 16.76
C PHE A 374 19.45 4.68 17.68
N GLU A 375 19.90 5.90 17.94
CA GLU A 375 21.05 6.17 18.80
C GLU A 375 20.81 5.63 20.22
N LYS A 376 19.65 5.91 20.81
CA LYS A 376 19.29 5.40 22.14
C LYS A 376 19.26 3.87 22.18
N LEU A 377 18.60 3.22 21.22
CA LEU A 377 18.50 1.75 21.22
C LEU A 377 19.87 1.10 20.97
N LYS A 378 20.67 1.68 20.07
CA LYS A 378 22.02 1.23 19.77
C LYS A 378 22.91 1.35 21.00
N ASN A 379 22.98 2.53 21.64
CA ASN A 379 23.80 2.76 22.82
C ASN A 379 23.40 1.82 23.97
N MET A 380 22.09 1.64 24.19
CA MET A 380 21.59 0.71 25.21
C MET A 380 22.15 -0.72 25.06
N TYR A 381 22.19 -1.26 23.84
CA TYR A 381 22.69 -2.61 23.55
C TYR A 381 24.22 -2.69 23.35
N GLU A 382 24.90 -1.57 23.08
CA GLU A 382 26.36 -1.50 22.98
C GLU A 382 27.03 -1.28 24.35
N GLU A 383 26.39 -0.59 25.27
CA GLU A 383 26.93 -0.27 26.59
C GLU A 383 26.66 -1.38 27.63
N HIS A 384 25.52 -2.05 27.51
CA HIS A 384 25.04 -3.00 28.52
C HIS A 384 24.82 -4.41 27.94
N PRO A 385 25.26 -5.48 28.63
CA PRO A 385 24.98 -6.83 28.21
C PRO A 385 23.49 -7.16 28.36
N THR A 386 22.98 -8.05 27.51
CA THR A 386 21.59 -8.51 27.60
C THR A 386 21.44 -9.56 28.70
N LYS A 387 20.31 -9.56 29.40
CA LYS A 387 20.02 -10.55 30.46
C LYS A 387 19.91 -11.98 29.93
N THR A 388 19.65 -12.14 28.63
CA THR A 388 19.55 -13.44 27.95
C THR A 388 20.88 -13.91 27.36
N GLY A 389 21.91 -13.05 27.32
CA GLY A 389 23.16 -13.31 26.60
C GLY A 389 23.04 -13.19 25.07
N GLU A 390 21.86 -12.84 24.54
CA GLU A 390 21.67 -12.59 23.11
C GLU A 390 22.41 -11.33 22.65
N VAL A 391 23.12 -11.41 21.53
CA VAL A 391 23.75 -10.24 20.90
C VAL A 391 22.74 -9.53 20.00
N VAL A 392 22.47 -8.27 20.31
CA VAL A 392 21.57 -7.40 19.54
C VAL A 392 22.40 -6.35 18.80
N ALA A 393 22.19 -6.23 17.49
CA ALA A 393 22.76 -5.17 16.67
C ALA A 393 21.64 -4.31 16.10
N VAL A 394 21.79 -2.99 16.16
CA VAL A 394 20.76 -2.03 15.73
C VAL A 394 21.28 -1.26 14.52
N TYR A 395 20.45 -1.08 13.50
CA TYR A 395 20.78 -0.44 12.23
C TYR A 395 19.67 0.50 11.77
N GLN A 396 20.03 1.65 11.21
CA GLN A 396 19.12 2.58 10.55
C GLN A 396 19.66 2.92 9.14
N PRO A 397 18.85 2.79 8.06
CA PRO A 397 19.34 3.02 6.69
C PRO A 397 19.63 4.48 6.35
N SER A 398 18.78 5.40 6.81
CA SER A 398 19.00 6.85 6.61
C SER A 398 18.29 7.69 7.66
N GLN A 399 18.74 8.94 7.78
CA GLN A 399 18.36 9.94 8.80
C GLN A 399 18.00 11.22 8.07
N GLU A 400 16.76 11.31 7.58
CA GLU A 400 16.36 12.39 6.66
C GLU A 400 15.79 13.61 7.39
N GLU A 401 15.43 13.47 8.68
CA GLU A 401 14.86 14.48 9.59
C GLU A 401 13.50 15.07 9.14
N GLU A 402 13.34 15.34 7.85
CA GLU A 402 12.15 15.87 7.21
C GLU A 402 11.68 14.95 6.07
N GLN A 403 10.37 15.00 5.80
CA GLN A 403 9.76 14.27 4.69
C GLN A 403 9.84 15.08 3.40
N GLN A 404 10.56 14.59 2.39
CA GLN A 404 10.72 15.26 1.09
C GLN A 404 9.97 14.50 -0.03
N SER A 405 8.64 14.43 0.08
CA SER A 405 7.79 13.59 -0.81
C SER A 405 7.97 13.86 -2.31
N TYR A 406 8.37 15.07 -2.68
CA TYR A 406 8.55 15.50 -4.08
C TYR A 406 9.99 15.32 -4.59
N ASN A 407 10.90 14.79 -3.77
CA ASN A 407 12.28 14.51 -4.14
C ASN A 407 12.44 13.03 -4.55
N ASN A 408 12.87 12.78 -5.79
CA ASN A 408 13.03 11.42 -6.30
C ASN A 408 14.15 10.66 -5.54
N SER A 409 15.29 11.31 -5.29
CA SER A 409 16.38 10.69 -4.53
C SER A 409 15.95 10.29 -3.12
N HIS A 410 15.11 11.11 -2.47
CA HIS A 410 14.49 10.78 -1.20
C HIS A 410 13.55 9.57 -1.32
N ASN A 411 12.68 9.55 -2.34
CA ASN A 411 11.77 8.44 -2.57
C ASN A 411 12.48 7.12 -2.92
N ILE A 412 13.65 7.16 -3.57
CA ILE A 412 14.50 5.98 -3.79
C ILE A 412 14.98 5.42 -2.44
N GLN A 413 15.36 6.28 -1.51
CA GLN A 413 15.70 5.84 -0.15
C GLN A 413 14.47 5.37 0.64
N LEU A 414 13.30 5.99 0.45
CA LEU A 414 12.06 5.48 1.05
C LEU A 414 11.66 4.12 0.47
N GLY A 415 11.94 3.86 -0.81
CA GLY A 415 11.74 2.53 -1.41
C GLY A 415 12.72 1.47 -0.90
N LEU A 416 13.86 1.89 -0.33
CA LEU A 416 14.78 1.02 0.40
C LEU A 416 14.26 0.69 1.82
N LYS A 417 13.69 1.68 2.52
CA LYS A 417 13.10 1.53 3.85
C LYS A 417 11.83 0.68 3.79
#